data_AF-A0A1Q9EVZ0-F1
#
_entry.id   AF-A0A1Q9EVZ0-F1
#
_cell.length_a   1.000
_cell.length_b   1.000
_cell.length_c   1.000
_cell.angle_alpha   90.00
_cell.angle_beta   90.00
_cell.angle_gamma   90.00
#
_symmetry.space_group_name_H-M   'P 1'
#
loop_
_entity.id
_entity.type
_entity.pdbx_description
1 polymer ?
#
loop_
_entity_poly.entity_id
_entity_poly.type
_entity_poly.pdbx_seq_one_letter_code
_entity_poly.pdbx_strand_id
1 'polypeptide(L)'
;MNRAEERLFGRSIAEYPPAPSAHTASPQPALAAAFFAAPAQDAILDIDMATDGSSQSGVGAYAIVCEIPEVTISAADDAEDQAAFRMELLAVCEALVALATTDTPSRTLRLLIDCDAVGKAIRRPATCKLRTLTESARRQAGHVARGRGTSWRIIWVPSRGKQREWAPEAPLTSDFCRRLSQSADDAANQLRRRRLAGSEKATWADALQPLRRPGEQFPPSALPTLPVFAGKQFACRLLE
;
A
#
# COMPACT_ATOMS: atom_id res chain seq x y z
N MET A 1 -1.12 8.59 -26.13
CA MET A 1 -0.32 9.82 -26.02
C MET A 1 0.17 10.27 -27.41
N ASN A 2 -0.41 11.32 -28.00
CA ASN A 2 0.04 11.83 -29.29
C ASN A 2 1.19 12.85 -29.10
N ARG A 3 2.41 12.35 -28.84
CA ARG A 3 3.63 13.17 -28.68
C ARG A 3 3.92 14.06 -29.91
N ALA A 4 3.28 13.78 -31.05
CA ALA A 4 3.40 14.60 -32.24
C ALA A 4 2.73 15.96 -32.05
N GLU A 5 1.56 16.05 -31.41
CA GLU A 5 0.85 17.34 -31.26
C GLU A 5 1.56 18.31 -30.31
N GLU A 6 2.17 17.79 -29.25
CA GLU A 6 3.01 18.54 -28.30
C GLU A 6 4.22 19.17 -28.99
N ARG A 7 4.90 18.37 -29.83
CA ARG A 7 6.13 18.77 -30.53
C ARG A 7 5.86 19.61 -31.78
N LEU A 8 4.74 19.41 -32.48
CA LEU A 8 4.42 20.15 -33.70
C LEU A 8 3.70 21.48 -33.44
N PHE A 9 2.87 21.57 -32.39
CA PHE A 9 1.95 22.70 -32.22
C PHE A 9 2.13 23.48 -30.92
N GLY A 10 3.10 23.13 -30.07
CA GLY A 10 3.42 23.88 -28.86
C GLY A 10 2.26 24.03 -27.88
N ARG A 11 1.27 23.12 -27.92
CA ARG A 11 0.11 23.16 -27.04
C ARG A 11 0.54 22.73 -25.64
N SER A 12 0.23 23.55 -24.64
CA SER A 12 0.35 23.17 -23.23
C SER A 12 -0.60 22.01 -22.94
N ILE A 13 -0.03 20.84 -22.68
CA ILE A 13 -0.78 19.66 -22.26
C ILE A 13 -0.89 19.71 -20.74
N ALA A 14 -2.09 19.51 -20.20
CA ALA A 14 -2.27 19.36 -18.77
C ALA A 14 -1.52 18.10 -18.31
N GLU A 15 -0.41 18.31 -17.59
CA GLU A 15 0.42 17.23 -17.07
C GLU A 15 -0.36 16.41 -16.04
N TYR A 16 -0.08 15.11 -15.97
CA TYR A 16 -0.64 14.25 -14.94
C TYR A 16 0.00 14.66 -13.59
N PRO A 17 -0.78 15.16 -12.62
CA PRO A 17 -0.17 15.73 -11.41
C PRO A 17 0.53 14.64 -10.61
N PRO A 18 1.57 14.94 -9.83
CA PRO A 18 2.23 13.97 -8.96
C PRO A 18 1.30 13.50 -7.84
N ALA A 19 1.59 12.34 -7.23
CA ALA A 19 0.89 11.96 -6.01
C ALA A 19 1.23 12.94 -4.88
N PRO A 20 0.30 13.23 -3.94
CA PRO A 20 0.61 14.02 -2.75
C PRO A 20 1.78 13.42 -2.01
N SER A 21 2.73 14.24 -1.54
CA SER A 21 3.83 13.74 -0.73
C SER A 21 3.30 12.95 0.47
N ALA A 22 3.92 11.81 0.76
CA ALA A 22 3.50 10.92 1.83
C ALA A 22 3.60 11.63 3.20
N HIS A 23 4.61 12.48 3.39
CA HIS A 23 4.91 13.21 4.65
C HIS A 23 4.90 12.32 5.91
N THR A 24 4.95 11.00 5.76
CA THR A 24 4.90 10.04 6.86
C THR A 24 6.31 9.71 7.32
N ALA A 25 6.52 9.76 8.64
CA ALA A 25 7.70 9.16 9.25
C ALA A 25 7.78 7.67 8.85
N SER A 26 9.00 7.14 8.78
CA SER A 26 9.21 5.72 8.50
C SER A 26 8.37 4.86 9.47
N PRO A 27 7.66 3.83 8.99
CA PRO A 27 6.89 2.93 9.87
C PRO A 27 7.81 2.03 10.72
N GLN A 28 9.10 1.96 10.40
CA GLN A 28 10.06 1.02 10.98
C GLN A 28 10.19 1.13 12.51
N PRO A 29 10.30 2.32 13.15
CA PRO A 29 10.40 2.40 14.61
C PRO A 29 9.15 1.88 15.32
N ALA A 30 7.95 2.16 14.78
CA ALA A 30 6.70 1.69 15.36
C ALA A 30 6.49 0.18 15.15
N LEU A 31 6.87 -0.35 13.98
CA LEU A 31 6.87 -1.79 13.73
C LEU A 31 7.87 -2.51 14.63
N ALA A 32 9.09 -1.98 14.75
CA ALA A 32 10.11 -2.49 15.66
C ALA A 32 9.56 -2.52 17.10
N ALA A 33 8.97 -1.42 17.57
CA ALA A 33 8.34 -1.36 18.89
C ALA A 33 7.25 -2.43 19.07
N ALA A 34 6.45 -2.74 18.04
CA ALA A 34 5.49 -3.84 18.08
C ALA A 34 6.17 -5.21 18.25
N PHE A 35 7.31 -5.43 17.58
CA PHE A 35 8.12 -6.64 17.79
C PHE A 35 8.82 -6.66 19.16
N PHE A 36 9.09 -5.48 19.74
CA PHE A 36 9.78 -5.28 21.02
C PHE A 36 8.88 -5.09 22.24
N ALA A 37 7.56 -4.95 22.11
CA ALA A 37 6.64 -4.77 23.26
C ALA A 37 6.27 -6.11 23.93
N ALA A 38 6.79 -7.23 23.42
CA ALA A 38 6.65 -8.56 23.99
C ALA A 38 7.62 -9.02 25.13
N PRO A 39 8.53 -8.24 25.75
CA PRO A 39 9.56 -8.79 26.64
C PRO A 39 9.32 -8.31 28.07
N ALA A 40 8.36 -8.94 28.74
CA ALA A 40 8.32 -8.95 30.21
C ALA A 40 7.66 -10.20 30.80
N GLN A 41 7.03 -11.06 29.99
CA GLN A 41 6.47 -12.34 30.39
C GLN A 41 6.51 -13.27 29.17
N ASP A 42 7.28 -14.36 29.25
CA ASP A 42 7.39 -15.59 28.44
C ASP A 42 6.39 -15.99 27.31
N ALA A 43 5.49 -15.18 26.72
CA ALA A 43 4.41 -15.76 25.90
C ALA A 43 3.81 -14.91 24.76
N ILE A 44 4.58 -14.11 24.03
CA ILE A 44 4.17 -13.77 22.64
C ILE A 44 5.24 -14.28 21.69
N LEU A 45 5.24 -15.61 21.51
CA LEU A 45 6.07 -16.30 20.52
C LEU A 45 5.58 -16.00 19.10
N ASP A 46 4.28 -15.79 18.94
CA ASP A 46 3.63 -15.72 17.64
C ASP A 46 2.84 -14.40 17.51
N ILE A 47 3.19 -13.60 16.50
CA ILE A 47 2.49 -12.35 16.17
C ILE A 47 1.63 -12.57 14.93
N ASP A 48 0.38 -12.11 15.00
CA ASP A 48 -0.54 -12.01 13.87
C ASP A 48 -0.67 -10.56 13.44
N MET A 49 -0.29 -10.27 12.18
CA MET A 49 -0.47 -8.95 11.59
C MET A 49 -1.30 -9.06 10.33
N ALA A 50 -2.25 -8.14 10.13
CA ALA A 50 -2.89 -7.95 8.84
C ALA A 50 -2.26 -6.78 8.09
N THR A 51 -2.20 -6.91 6.76
CA THR A 51 -1.73 -5.84 5.88
C THR A 51 -2.71 -5.60 4.76
N ASP A 52 -2.89 -4.34 4.37
CA ASP A 52 -3.75 -3.95 3.25
C ASP A 52 -3.17 -2.73 2.51
N GLY A 53 -3.53 -2.58 1.23
CA GLY A 53 -3.17 -1.46 0.38
C GLY A 53 -4.38 -0.92 -0.39
N SER A 54 -4.64 0.38 -0.24
CA SER A 54 -5.72 1.07 -0.92
C SER A 54 -5.19 2.05 -1.95
N SER A 55 -5.89 2.23 -3.06
CA SER A 55 -5.54 3.23 -4.09
C SER A 55 -6.78 3.81 -4.76
N GLN A 56 -6.74 5.12 -5.04
CA GLN A 56 -7.78 5.83 -5.77
C GLN A 56 -7.13 7.00 -6.51
N SER A 57 -7.46 7.17 -7.79
CA SER A 57 -6.98 8.29 -8.62
C SER A 57 -5.45 8.47 -8.60
N GLY A 58 -4.69 7.37 -8.53
CA GLY A 58 -3.23 7.42 -8.46
C GLY A 58 -2.68 7.91 -7.12
N VAL A 59 -3.48 7.89 -6.05
CA VAL A 59 -3.07 8.13 -4.67
C VAL A 59 -3.26 6.84 -3.88
N GLY A 60 -2.16 6.30 -3.37
CA GLY A 60 -2.11 5.05 -2.63
C GLY A 60 -2.03 5.27 -1.13
N ALA A 61 -2.23 4.23 -0.35
CA ALA A 61 -1.76 4.12 1.01
C ALA A 61 -1.78 2.65 1.39
N TYR A 62 -1.03 2.29 2.41
CA TYR A 62 -1.08 0.96 2.99
C TYR A 62 -1.19 1.03 4.50
N ALA A 63 -1.57 -0.09 5.10
CA ALA A 63 -1.61 -0.24 6.53
C ALA A 63 -1.13 -1.63 6.98
N ILE A 64 -0.64 -1.66 8.21
CA ILE A 64 -0.23 -2.85 8.95
C ILE A 64 -0.89 -2.76 10.33
N VAL A 65 -1.63 -3.79 10.70
CA VAL A 65 -2.40 -3.83 11.95
C VAL A 65 -2.08 -5.11 12.71
N CYS A 66 -1.90 -4.97 14.02
CA CYS A 66 -1.65 -6.04 14.98
C CYS A 66 -2.56 -5.81 16.19
N GLU A 67 -3.20 -6.85 16.71
CA GLU A 67 -4.04 -6.74 17.92
C GLU A 67 -3.20 -6.95 19.19
N ILE A 68 -2.16 -7.80 19.13
CA ILE A 68 -1.31 -8.16 20.26
C ILE A 68 0.17 -8.17 19.81
N PRO A 69 0.97 -7.15 20.17
CA PRO A 69 0.54 -5.90 20.81
C PRO A 69 -0.35 -5.06 19.88
N GLU A 70 -1.20 -4.20 20.46
CA GLU A 70 -2.09 -3.34 19.69
C GLU A 70 -1.26 -2.29 18.95
N VAL A 71 -1.21 -2.41 17.62
CA VAL A 71 -0.52 -1.49 16.73
C VAL A 71 -1.32 -1.31 15.46
N THR A 72 -1.49 -0.06 15.05
CA THR A 72 -2.04 0.30 13.75
C THR A 72 -1.11 1.32 13.12
N ILE A 73 -0.52 0.94 11.99
CA ILE A 73 0.39 1.78 11.23
C ILE A 73 -0.22 1.96 9.85
N SER A 74 -0.27 3.20 9.40
CA SER A 74 -0.65 3.53 8.03
C SER A 74 0.39 4.45 7.46
N ALA A 75 0.84 4.16 6.25
CA ALA A 75 1.87 4.92 5.59
C ALA A 75 1.67 4.91 4.07
N ALA A 76 2.52 5.67 3.40
CA ALA A 76 2.65 5.64 1.95
C ALA A 76 4.08 6.04 1.58
N ASP A 77 4.41 5.92 0.30
CA ASP A 77 5.64 6.48 -0.25
C ASP A 77 5.35 7.50 -1.36
N ASP A 78 6.44 8.12 -1.84
CA ASP A 78 6.43 9.12 -2.88
C ASP A 78 6.66 8.54 -4.28
N ALA A 79 6.52 7.21 -4.43
CA ALA A 79 6.68 6.58 -5.73
C ALA A 79 5.57 7.04 -6.69
N GLU A 80 5.90 7.19 -7.98
CA GLU A 80 4.93 7.58 -9.00
C GLU A 80 3.79 6.56 -9.15
N ASP A 81 4.15 5.27 -9.16
CA ASP A 81 3.18 4.18 -9.13
C ASP A 81 2.62 4.03 -7.71
N GLN A 82 1.34 4.35 -7.55
CA GLN A 82 0.60 4.22 -6.31
C GLN A 82 -0.55 3.21 -6.43
N ALA A 83 -0.44 2.22 -7.33
CA ALA A 83 -1.46 1.19 -7.52
C ALA A 83 -1.69 0.35 -6.25
N ALA A 84 -2.94 -0.14 -6.07
CA ALA A 84 -3.34 -0.91 -4.88
C ALA A 84 -2.42 -2.11 -4.63
N PHE A 85 -2.18 -2.94 -5.65
CA PHE A 85 -1.28 -4.09 -5.56
C PHE A 85 0.15 -3.73 -5.10
N ARG A 86 0.66 -2.56 -5.49
CA ARG A 86 1.95 -2.08 -5.03
C ARG A 86 1.91 -1.69 -3.54
N MET A 87 0.85 -1.00 -3.12
CA MET A 87 0.65 -0.63 -1.71
C MET A 87 0.53 -1.86 -0.81
N GLU A 88 -0.20 -2.89 -1.23
CA GLU A 88 -0.30 -4.15 -0.49
C GLU A 88 1.08 -4.84 -0.39
N LEU A 89 1.86 -4.88 -1.47
CA LEU A 89 3.22 -5.41 -1.45
C LEU A 89 4.16 -4.62 -0.54
N LEU A 90 4.02 -3.29 -0.53
CA LEU A 90 4.83 -2.41 0.31
C LEU A 90 4.57 -2.70 1.79
N ALA A 91 3.31 -2.85 2.20
CA ALA A 91 2.95 -3.22 3.56
C ALA A 91 3.63 -4.52 4.03
N VAL A 92 3.60 -5.56 3.18
CA VAL A 92 4.28 -6.83 3.45
C VAL A 92 5.80 -6.65 3.52
N CYS A 93 6.37 -5.83 2.65
CA CYS A 93 7.80 -5.54 2.65
C CYS A 93 8.23 -4.85 3.95
N GLU A 94 7.52 -3.81 4.37
CA GLU A 94 7.82 -3.05 5.59
C GLU A 94 7.73 -3.94 6.84
N ALA A 95 6.70 -4.79 6.93
CA ALA A 95 6.55 -5.75 8.03
C ALA A 95 7.72 -6.74 8.08
N LEU A 96 8.14 -7.28 6.93
CA LEU A 96 9.26 -8.22 6.87
C LEU A 96 10.61 -7.53 7.14
N VAL A 97 10.80 -6.31 6.65
CA VAL A 97 12.02 -5.51 6.92
C VAL A 97 12.14 -5.25 8.42
N ALA A 98 11.06 -4.81 9.06
CA ALA A 98 11.05 -4.57 10.50
C ALA A 98 11.32 -5.84 11.31
N LEU A 99 10.77 -6.98 10.87
CA LEU A 99 11.07 -8.28 11.47
C LEU A 99 12.55 -8.68 11.28
N ALA A 100 13.15 -8.34 10.14
CA ALA A 100 14.53 -8.68 9.84
C ALA A 100 15.54 -7.80 10.59
N THR A 101 15.16 -6.57 10.96
CA THR A 101 16.06 -5.56 11.55
C THR A 101 15.88 -5.38 13.05
N THR A 102 14.75 -5.80 13.65
CA THR A 102 14.53 -5.73 15.10
C THR A 102 15.54 -6.59 15.87
N ASP A 103 16.12 -6.12 16.98
CA ASP A 103 17.15 -6.86 17.73
C ASP A 103 16.62 -8.15 18.37
N THR A 104 15.36 -8.15 18.81
CA THR A 104 14.69 -9.31 19.45
C THR A 104 13.42 -9.68 18.68
N PRO A 105 13.52 -10.36 17.53
CA PRO A 105 12.36 -10.69 16.71
C PRO A 105 11.46 -11.72 17.40
N SER A 106 10.16 -11.65 17.11
CA SER A 106 9.21 -12.72 17.45
C SER A 106 9.66 -14.07 16.89
N ARG A 107 9.22 -15.18 17.49
CA ARG A 107 9.52 -16.53 16.97
C ARG A 107 8.73 -16.83 15.70
N THR A 108 7.48 -16.39 15.61
CA THR A 108 6.63 -16.58 14.43
C THR A 108 5.91 -15.29 14.05
N LEU A 109 5.93 -14.92 12.77
CA LEU A 109 5.05 -13.90 12.19
C LEU A 109 4.06 -14.52 11.20
N ARG A 110 2.77 -14.30 11.43
CA ARG A 110 1.69 -14.68 10.53
C ARG A 110 1.12 -13.41 9.89
N LEU A 111 1.42 -13.23 8.61
CA LEU A 111 0.94 -12.09 7.81
C LEU A 111 -0.38 -12.45 7.14
N LEU A 112 -1.47 -11.84 7.58
CA LEU A 112 -2.79 -11.94 6.98
C LEU A 112 -2.91 -10.94 5.85
N ILE A 113 -3.23 -11.41 4.65
CA ILE A 113 -3.41 -10.57 3.45
C ILE A 113 -4.71 -10.94 2.76
N ASP A 114 -5.41 -9.98 2.16
CA ASP A 114 -6.64 -10.27 1.43
C ASP A 114 -6.45 -10.45 -0.09
N CYS A 115 -5.28 -10.06 -0.60
CA CYS A 115 -4.88 -10.23 -1.98
C CYS A 115 -3.94 -11.42 -2.20
N ASP A 116 -4.48 -12.54 -2.70
CA ASP A 116 -3.69 -13.74 -3.02
C ASP A 116 -2.57 -13.47 -4.05
N ALA A 117 -2.74 -12.46 -4.92
CA ALA A 117 -1.70 -12.07 -5.87
C ALA A 117 -0.41 -11.61 -5.16
N VAL A 118 -0.51 -10.93 -4.01
CA VAL A 118 0.64 -10.53 -3.20
C VAL A 118 1.36 -11.75 -2.66
N GLY A 119 0.62 -12.71 -2.09
CA GLY A 119 1.17 -13.98 -1.61
C GLY A 119 1.86 -14.78 -2.73
N LYS A 120 1.30 -14.77 -3.94
CA LYS A 120 1.95 -15.37 -5.13
C LYS A 120 3.21 -14.62 -5.54
N ALA A 121 3.19 -13.29 -5.55
CA ALA A 121 4.32 -12.45 -5.93
C ALA A 121 5.51 -12.63 -4.97
N ILE A 122 5.26 -12.65 -3.66
CA ILE A 122 6.29 -12.97 -2.66
C ILE A 122 6.83 -14.39 -2.86
N ARG A 123 5.97 -15.38 -3.11
CA ARG A 123 6.40 -16.77 -3.38
C ARG A 123 7.10 -16.97 -4.72
N ARG A 124 6.97 -16.05 -5.68
CA ARG A 124 7.63 -16.13 -6.99
C ARG A 124 8.04 -14.73 -7.49
N PRO A 125 9.06 -14.09 -6.86
CA PRO A 125 9.45 -12.71 -7.18
C PRO A 125 9.78 -12.49 -8.66
N ALA A 126 10.41 -13.47 -9.31
CA ALA A 126 10.79 -13.42 -10.72
C ALA A 126 9.60 -13.27 -11.69
N THR A 127 8.38 -13.57 -11.25
CA THR A 127 7.15 -13.47 -12.06
C THR A 127 6.37 -12.17 -11.83
N CYS A 128 6.78 -11.36 -10.86
CA CYS A 128 6.13 -10.10 -10.53
C CYS A 128 6.77 -8.93 -11.29
N LYS A 129 5.95 -8.00 -11.80
CA LYS A 129 6.43 -6.75 -12.42
C LYS A 129 7.16 -5.85 -11.41
N LEU A 130 6.80 -5.92 -10.13
CA LEU A 130 7.44 -5.21 -9.02
C LEU A 130 8.58 -6.06 -8.42
N ARG A 131 9.45 -6.57 -9.30
CA ARG A 131 10.47 -7.56 -8.94
C ARG A 131 11.37 -7.09 -7.80
N THR A 132 11.90 -5.87 -7.88
CA THR A 132 12.77 -5.30 -6.84
C THR A 132 12.11 -5.31 -5.46
N LEU A 133 10.84 -4.89 -5.38
CA LEU A 133 10.08 -4.87 -4.13
C LEU A 133 9.87 -6.29 -3.58
N THR A 134 9.46 -7.23 -4.44
CA THR A 134 9.25 -8.63 -4.04
C THR A 134 10.54 -9.37 -3.67
N GLU A 135 11.66 -9.05 -4.34
CA GLU A 135 12.98 -9.59 -4.02
C GLU A 135 13.49 -9.02 -2.70
N SER A 136 13.30 -7.72 -2.44
CA SER A 136 13.65 -7.11 -1.15
C SER A 136 12.87 -7.75 -0.01
N ALA A 137 11.53 -7.83 -0.12
CA ALA A 137 10.67 -8.44 0.88
C ALA A 137 11.06 -9.90 1.17
N ARG A 138 11.22 -10.74 0.14
CA ARG A 138 11.49 -12.17 0.36
C ARG A 138 12.96 -12.50 0.63
N ARG A 139 13.86 -12.09 -0.27
CA ARG A 139 15.26 -12.55 -0.27
C ARG A 139 16.12 -11.76 0.68
N GLN A 140 15.85 -10.47 0.86
CA GLN A 140 16.63 -9.66 1.80
C GLN A 140 16.01 -9.79 3.19
N ALA A 141 14.79 -9.30 3.38
CA ALA A 141 14.17 -9.26 4.69
C ALA A 141 13.74 -10.65 5.19
N GLY A 142 12.91 -11.36 4.42
CA GLY A 142 12.36 -12.65 4.83
C GLY A 142 13.42 -13.76 5.03
N HIS A 143 14.52 -13.75 4.26
CA HIS A 143 15.63 -14.68 4.45
C HIS A 143 16.45 -14.34 5.70
N VAL A 144 16.74 -13.06 5.93
CA VAL A 144 17.46 -12.60 7.13
C VAL A 144 16.66 -12.96 8.39
N ALA A 145 15.35 -12.69 8.42
CA ALA A 145 14.50 -13.08 9.55
C ALA A 145 14.57 -14.58 9.85
N ARG A 146 14.53 -15.44 8.82
CA ARG A 146 14.69 -16.90 8.97
C ARG A 146 16.07 -17.31 9.46
N GLY A 147 17.12 -16.68 8.95
CA GLY A 147 18.48 -16.89 9.42
C GLY A 147 18.69 -16.54 10.89
N ARG A 148 17.84 -15.66 11.44
CA ARG A 148 17.81 -15.27 12.85
C ARG A 148 16.90 -16.14 13.72
N GLY A 149 16.36 -17.24 13.17
CA GLY A 149 15.53 -18.20 13.90
C GLY A 149 14.03 -17.88 13.90
N THR A 150 13.60 -16.85 13.17
CA THR A 150 12.18 -16.47 13.08
C THR A 150 11.48 -17.19 11.94
N SER A 151 10.35 -17.84 12.25
CA SER A 151 9.41 -18.35 11.26
C SER A 151 8.50 -17.22 10.77
N TRP A 152 8.15 -17.21 9.48
CA TRP A 152 7.10 -16.35 8.99
C TRP A 152 6.35 -16.99 7.83
N ARG A 153 5.04 -16.72 7.76
CA ARG A 153 4.17 -17.19 6.69
C ARG A 153 3.11 -16.16 6.33
N ILE A 154 2.68 -16.21 5.07
CA ILE A 154 1.56 -15.44 4.56
C ILE A 154 0.32 -16.33 4.59
N ILE A 155 -0.78 -15.81 5.12
CA ILE A 155 -2.09 -16.44 5.19
C ILE A 155 -3.04 -15.56 4.40
N TRP A 156 -3.60 -16.12 3.33
CA TRP A 156 -4.60 -15.40 2.55
C TRP A 156 -5.96 -15.46 3.26
N VAL A 157 -6.61 -14.30 3.39
CA VAL A 157 -7.89 -14.09 4.05
C VAL A 157 -8.88 -13.53 3.02
N PRO A 158 -9.95 -14.23 2.62
CA PRO A 158 -10.89 -13.70 1.66
C PRO A 158 -11.56 -12.43 2.18
N SER A 159 -11.64 -11.42 1.31
CA SER A 159 -12.29 -10.15 1.63
C SER A 159 -13.77 -10.31 2.00
N ARG A 160 -14.31 -9.28 2.67
CA ARG A 160 -15.60 -9.33 3.37
C ARG A 160 -16.73 -9.90 2.48
N GLY A 161 -17.46 -10.86 3.04
CA GLY A 161 -18.62 -11.48 2.39
C GLY A 161 -18.29 -12.53 1.32
N LYS A 162 -17.02 -12.69 0.93
CA LYS A 162 -16.57 -13.74 0.01
C LYS A 162 -16.17 -15.00 0.77
N GLN A 163 -16.40 -16.15 0.13
CA GLN A 163 -16.03 -17.49 0.61
C GLN A 163 -16.40 -17.71 2.08
N ARG A 164 -17.71 -17.76 2.37
CA ARG A 164 -18.22 -17.86 3.76
C ARG A 164 -17.72 -19.11 4.50
N GLU A 165 -17.46 -20.18 3.77
CA GLU A 165 -16.96 -21.46 4.30
C GLU A 165 -15.44 -21.48 4.50
N TRP A 166 -14.73 -20.41 4.14
CA TRP A 166 -13.28 -20.33 4.38
C TRP A 166 -13.00 -20.29 5.88
N ALA A 167 -12.04 -21.12 6.31
CA ALA A 167 -11.50 -21.14 7.65
C ALA A 167 -9.97 -21.23 7.59
N PRO A 168 -9.26 -20.48 8.47
CA PRO A 168 -7.82 -20.60 8.59
C PRO A 168 -7.43 -21.87 9.36
N GLU A 169 -6.16 -22.26 9.27
CA GLU A 169 -5.59 -23.29 10.14
C GLU A 169 -5.56 -22.81 11.61
N ALA A 170 -5.78 -23.73 12.55
CA ALA A 170 -5.63 -23.46 13.98
C ALA A 170 -4.21 -22.91 14.30
N PRO A 171 -4.06 -22.00 15.29
CA PRO A 171 -5.08 -21.57 16.27
C PRO A 171 -5.96 -20.39 15.81
N LEU A 172 -5.86 -19.96 14.55
CA LEU A 172 -6.63 -18.83 14.05
C LEU A 172 -8.11 -19.15 13.90
N THR A 173 -8.95 -18.12 14.01
CA THR A 173 -10.39 -18.21 13.69
C THR A 173 -10.70 -17.32 12.48
N SER A 174 -11.69 -17.71 11.67
CA SER A 174 -12.12 -16.90 10.52
C SER A 174 -12.52 -15.49 10.96
N ASP A 175 -13.25 -15.37 12.06
CA ASP A 175 -13.72 -14.07 12.56
C ASP A 175 -12.58 -13.16 12.98
N PHE A 176 -11.56 -13.71 13.67
CA PHE A 176 -10.36 -12.96 14.02
C PHE A 176 -9.63 -12.47 12.76
N CYS A 177 -9.35 -13.39 11.82
CA CYS A 177 -8.63 -13.03 10.60
C CYS A 177 -9.34 -11.96 9.77
N ARG A 178 -10.66 -12.10 9.60
CA ARG A 178 -11.47 -11.14 8.83
C ARG A 178 -11.58 -9.80 9.54
N ARG A 179 -11.73 -9.78 10.86
CA ARG A 179 -11.74 -8.54 11.65
C ARG A 179 -10.41 -7.80 11.52
N LEU A 180 -9.29 -8.50 11.73
CA LEU A 180 -7.96 -7.89 11.65
C LEU A 180 -7.66 -7.37 10.23
N SER A 181 -8.03 -8.15 9.21
CA SER A 181 -7.94 -7.72 7.80
C SER A 181 -8.80 -6.49 7.52
N GLN A 182 -10.03 -6.43 8.03
CA GLN A 182 -10.88 -5.25 7.86
C GLN A 182 -10.29 -4.01 8.55
N SER A 183 -9.67 -4.17 9.72
CA SER A 183 -8.98 -3.05 10.38
C SER A 183 -7.84 -2.49 9.53
N ALA A 184 -7.11 -3.36 8.81
CA ALA A 184 -6.06 -2.93 7.89
C ALA A 184 -6.64 -2.20 6.66
N ASP A 185 -7.72 -2.73 6.05
CA ASP A 185 -8.45 -2.08 4.95
C ASP A 185 -8.94 -0.68 5.36
N ASP A 186 -9.58 -0.57 6.52
CA ASP A 186 -10.13 0.67 7.05
C ASP A 186 -9.03 1.71 7.27
N ALA A 187 -7.91 1.31 7.86
CA ALA A 187 -6.76 2.16 8.14
C ALA A 187 -6.08 2.66 6.84
N ALA A 188 -5.85 1.75 5.87
CA ALA A 188 -5.30 2.12 4.56
C ALA A 188 -6.23 3.08 3.81
N ASN A 189 -7.54 2.80 3.79
CA ASN A 189 -8.53 3.68 3.18
C ASN A 189 -8.64 5.04 3.87
N GLN A 190 -8.50 5.09 5.20
CA GLN A 190 -8.52 6.34 5.95
C GLN A 190 -7.35 7.23 5.54
N LEU A 191 -6.11 6.71 5.52
CA LEU A 191 -4.94 7.47 5.11
C LEU A 191 -5.03 7.90 3.64
N ARG A 192 -5.39 6.97 2.75
CA ARG A 192 -5.57 7.29 1.32
C ARG A 192 -6.58 8.42 1.10
N ARG A 193 -7.74 8.38 1.78
CA ARG A 193 -8.75 9.45 1.71
C ARG A 193 -8.20 10.79 2.18
N ARG A 194 -7.44 10.80 3.27
CA ARG A 194 -6.77 12.02 3.78
C ARG A 194 -5.76 12.57 2.77
N ARG A 195 -4.93 11.71 2.17
CA ARG A 195 -3.96 12.11 1.12
C ARG A 195 -4.67 12.66 -0.12
N LEU A 196 -5.75 12.01 -0.54
CA LEU A 196 -6.47 12.40 -1.75
C LEU A 196 -7.26 13.71 -1.56
N ALA A 197 -7.78 13.97 -0.36
CA ALA A 197 -8.57 15.17 -0.07
C ALA A 197 -7.78 16.46 -0.37
N GLY A 198 -8.32 17.29 -1.27
CA GLY A 198 -7.69 18.57 -1.67
C GLY A 198 -6.45 18.43 -2.55
N SER A 199 -6.09 17.21 -2.98
CA SER A 199 -4.95 16.99 -3.87
C SER A 199 -5.23 17.40 -5.32
N GLU A 200 -4.18 17.76 -6.05
CA GLU A 200 -4.26 17.97 -7.50
C GLU A 200 -4.76 16.73 -8.25
N LYS A 201 -4.41 15.52 -7.77
CA LYS A 201 -4.91 14.24 -8.28
C LYS A 201 -6.43 14.11 -8.19
N ALA A 202 -7.03 14.56 -7.08
CA ALA A 202 -8.48 14.55 -6.92
C ALA A 202 -9.14 15.49 -7.92
N THR A 203 -8.68 16.74 -7.97
CA THR A 203 -9.18 17.76 -8.92
C THR A 203 -9.06 17.29 -10.36
N TRP A 204 -7.92 16.70 -10.72
CA TRP A 204 -7.67 16.17 -12.05
C TRP A 204 -8.57 14.98 -12.39
N ALA A 205 -8.77 14.05 -11.46
CA ALA A 205 -9.66 12.92 -11.66
C ALA A 205 -11.12 13.36 -11.83
N ASP A 206 -11.57 14.35 -11.06
CA ASP A 206 -12.92 14.90 -11.16
C ASP A 206 -13.13 15.62 -12.50
N ALA A 207 -12.14 16.38 -12.98
CA ALA A 207 -12.19 17.03 -14.29
C ALA A 207 -12.30 16.03 -15.46
N LEU A 208 -11.84 14.78 -15.28
CA LEU A 208 -11.94 13.72 -16.27
C LEU A 208 -13.24 12.90 -16.20
N GLN A 209 -14.01 12.99 -15.11
CA GLN A 209 -15.26 12.21 -14.99
C GLN A 209 -16.24 12.46 -16.14
N PRO A 210 -16.49 13.71 -16.60
CA PRO A 210 -17.39 13.97 -17.72
C PRO A 210 -16.90 13.42 -19.07
N LEU A 211 -15.61 13.12 -19.19
CA LEU A 211 -14.99 12.60 -20.41
C LEU A 211 -14.97 11.07 -20.45
N ARG A 212 -15.34 10.39 -19.35
CA ARG A 212 -15.47 8.93 -19.32
C ARG A 212 -16.79 8.51 -19.97
N ARG A 213 -16.71 7.77 -21.07
CA ARG A 213 -17.88 7.06 -21.61
C ARG A 213 -18.25 5.91 -20.66
N PRO A 214 -19.54 5.55 -20.55
CA PRO A 214 -19.94 4.37 -19.79
C PRO A 214 -19.22 3.13 -20.33
N GLY A 215 -18.39 2.49 -19.49
CA GLY A 215 -17.67 1.25 -19.82
C GLY A 215 -16.19 1.41 -20.23
N GLU A 216 -15.63 2.62 -20.36
CA GLU A 216 -14.21 2.82 -20.68
C GLU A 216 -13.33 2.94 -19.42
N GLN A 217 -12.38 2.01 -19.25
CA GLN A 217 -11.20 2.21 -18.40
C GLN A 217 -10.10 2.87 -19.24
N PHE A 218 -9.79 4.14 -19.00
CA PHE A 218 -8.62 4.75 -19.65
C PHE A 218 -7.35 4.07 -19.11
N PRO A 219 -6.48 3.51 -19.98
CA PRO A 219 -5.13 3.17 -19.54
C PRO A 219 -4.41 4.47 -19.10
N PRO A 220 -3.44 4.40 -18.18
CA PRO A 220 -2.68 5.57 -17.72
C PRO A 220 -1.96 6.35 -18.84
N SER A 221 -1.94 5.84 -20.08
CA SER A 221 -1.30 6.43 -21.26
C SER A 221 -2.26 7.08 -22.28
N ALA A 222 -3.57 7.05 -22.03
CA ALA A 222 -4.58 7.67 -22.89
C ALA A 222 -5.31 8.78 -22.12
N LEU A 223 -4.83 10.01 -22.25
CA LEU A 223 -5.52 11.19 -21.75
C LEU A 223 -6.44 11.73 -22.85
N PRO A 224 -7.73 11.98 -22.58
CA PRO A 224 -8.51 12.88 -23.41
C PRO A 224 -7.94 14.29 -23.29
N THR A 225 -7.96 15.05 -24.38
CA THR A 225 -7.63 16.48 -24.39
C THR A 225 -8.63 17.20 -23.49
N LEU A 226 -8.20 17.61 -22.29
CA LEU A 226 -9.05 18.41 -21.41
C LEU A 226 -9.37 19.74 -22.11
N PRO A 227 -10.63 20.22 -22.08
CA PRO A 227 -10.93 21.58 -22.48
C PRO A 227 -10.15 22.54 -21.57
N VAL A 228 -9.46 23.50 -22.18
CA VAL A 228 -8.76 24.58 -21.46
C VAL A 228 -9.79 25.35 -20.64
N PHE A 229 -9.82 25.11 -19.32
CA PHE A 229 -10.58 25.97 -18.42
C PHE A 229 -9.83 27.29 -18.30
N ALA A 230 -10.37 28.32 -18.95
CA ALA A 230 -9.94 29.69 -18.74
C ALA A 230 -10.25 30.10 -17.29
N GLY A 231 -9.22 30.50 -16.55
CA GLY A 231 -9.38 31.35 -15.37
C GLY A 231 -9.00 30.72 -14.03
N LYS A 232 -7.75 30.94 -13.63
CA LYS A 232 -7.41 31.75 -12.44
C LYS A 232 -5.92 32.08 -12.50
N GLN A 233 -5.62 33.32 -12.87
CA GLN A 233 -4.28 33.89 -12.74
C GLN A 233 -3.90 33.88 -11.25
N PHE A 234 -2.98 33.00 -10.86
CA PHE A 234 -2.20 33.22 -9.65
C PHE A 234 -1.15 34.28 -9.98
N ALA A 235 -1.37 35.49 -9.46
CA ALA A 235 -0.42 36.58 -9.54
C ALA A 235 0.83 36.20 -8.74
N CYS A 236 1.93 35.91 -9.45
CA CYS A 236 3.27 36.03 -8.89
C CYS A 236 3.52 37.52 -8.58
N ARG A 237 3.42 37.91 -7.32
CA ARG A 237 4.14 39.09 -6.82
C ARG A 237 5.58 38.66 -6.60
N LEU A 238 6.45 39.04 -7.54
CA LEU A 238 7.86 39.26 -7.22
C LEU A 238 7.91 40.43 -6.23
N LEU A 239 8.50 40.19 -5.06
CA LEU A 239 8.97 41.24 -4.18
C LEU A 239 10.44 41.53 -4.53
N GLU A 240 10.70 42.81 -4.75
CA GLU A 240 12.01 43.46 -4.72
C GLU A 240 12.65 43.35 -3.33
#